data_AF-A0A952LAB1-F1
#
_entry.id   AF-A0A952LAB1-F1
#
_cell.length_a   1.000
_cell.length_b   1.000
_cell.length_c   1.000
_cell.angle_alpha   90.00
_cell.angle_beta   90.00
_cell.angle_gamma   90.00
#
_symmetry.space_group_name_H-M   'P 1'
#
loop_
_entity.id
_entity.type
_entity.pdbx_description
1 polymer ?
#
loop_
_entity_poly.entity_id
_entity_poly.type
_entity_poly.pdbx_seq_one_letter_code
_entity_poly.pdbx_strand_id
1 'polypeptide(L)' 'MYPSIPASPDFPEIERGILAFWKGDRTFQASIDQREGCPEWVFYDGPPFANGLPHYGHLLTGYAKDLFPRY' A
#
# COMPACT_ATOMS: atom_id res chain seq x y z
N MET A 1 23.96 -14.13 6.14
CA MET A 1 24.36 -14.07 4.71
C MET A 1 23.17 -13.53 3.94
N TYR A 2 23.33 -12.47 3.14
CA TYR A 2 22.23 -11.90 2.37
C TYR A 2 21.87 -12.80 1.18
N PRO A 3 20.60 -12.85 0.73
CA PRO A 3 20.21 -13.62 -0.43
C PRO A 3 20.88 -13.05 -1.69
N SER A 4 21.20 -13.93 -2.64
CA SER A 4 21.65 -13.52 -3.97
C SER A 4 20.52 -12.84 -4.73
N ILE A 5 20.79 -11.66 -5.30
CA ILE A 5 19.79 -10.90 -6.06
C ILE A 5 19.86 -11.34 -7.53
N PRO A 6 18.74 -11.82 -8.12
CA PRO A 6 18.72 -12.16 -9.54
C PRO A 6 18.86 -10.89 -10.40
N ALA A 7 19.57 -10.99 -11.52
CA ALA A 7 19.72 -9.87 -12.46
C ALA A 7 18.39 -9.45 -13.11
N SER A 8 17.42 -10.38 -13.19
CA SER A 8 16.06 -10.13 -13.66
C SER A 8 15.08 -10.62 -12.61
N PRO A 9 14.51 -9.72 -11.78
CA PRO A 9 13.56 -10.09 -10.74
C PRO A 9 12.14 -10.33 -11.31
N ASP A 10 11.43 -11.29 -10.74
CA ASP A 10 9.98 -11.44 -10.92
C ASP A 10 9.25 -10.51 -9.95
N PHE A 11 8.91 -9.31 -10.42
CA PHE A 11 8.20 -8.32 -9.58
C PHE A 11 6.84 -8.81 -9.09
N PRO A 12 5.97 -9.42 -9.93
CA PRO A 12 4.72 -9.99 -9.44
C PRO A 12 4.90 -11.00 -8.29
N GLU A 13 5.91 -11.86 -8.33
CA GLU A 13 6.21 -12.79 -7.24
C GLU A 13 6.65 -12.07 -5.97
N ILE A 14 7.57 -11.11 -6.10
CA ILE A 14 8.06 -10.30 -4.98
C ILE A 14 6.90 -9.53 -4.34
N GLU A 15 6.04 -8.89 -5.13
CA GLU A 15 4.87 -8.15 -4.66
C GLU A 15 3.90 -9.05 -3.88
N ARG A 16 3.61 -10.25 -4.38
CA ARG A 16 2.79 -11.24 -3.65
C ARG A 16 3.41 -11.64 -2.32
N GLY A 17 4.74 -11.83 -2.29
CA GLY A 17 5.49 -12.11 -1.06
C GLY A 17 5.40 -10.98 -0.03
N ILE A 18 5.58 -9.74 -0.48
CA ILE A 18 5.47 -8.54 0.37
C ILE A 18 4.05 -8.38 0.91
N LEU A 19 3.02 -8.55 0.07
CA LEU A 19 1.63 -8.49 0.49
C LEU A 19 1.29 -9.56 1.54
N ALA A 20 1.80 -10.78 1.37
CA ALA A 20 1.64 -11.85 2.35
C ALA A 20 2.34 -11.52 3.67
N PHE A 21 3.56 -10.98 3.60
CA PHE A 21 4.30 -10.51 4.77
C PHE A 21 3.54 -9.41 5.53
N TRP A 22 3.12 -8.33 4.86
CA TRP A 22 2.37 -7.23 5.50
C TRP A 22 1.07 -7.70 6.14
N LYS A 23 0.38 -8.65 5.51
CA LYS A 23 -0.84 -9.24 6.06
C LYS A 23 -0.57 -10.07 7.32
N GLY A 24 0.48 -10.89 7.32
CA GLY A 24 0.86 -11.71 8.47
C GLY A 24 1.37 -10.89 9.65
N ASP A 25 2.16 -9.85 9.36
CA ASP A 25 2.76 -8.95 10.35
C ASP A 25 1.79 -7.86 10.86
N ARG A 26 0.64 -7.69 10.20
CA ARG A 26 -0.29 -6.56 10.43
C ARG A 26 0.40 -5.20 10.29
N THR A 27 1.34 -5.07 9.35
CA THR A 27 2.19 -3.87 9.19
C THR A 27 1.39 -2.57 9.04
N PHE A 28 0.24 -2.60 8.34
CA PHE A 28 -0.61 -1.41 8.22
C PHE A 28 -1.14 -0.94 9.58
N GLN A 29 -1.70 -1.86 10.39
CA GLN A 29 -2.20 -1.50 11.70
C GLN A 29 -1.06 -1.04 12.63
N ALA A 30 0.08 -1.74 12.60
CA ALA A 30 1.25 -1.33 13.38
C ALA A 30 1.72 0.10 13.04
N SER A 31 1.63 0.51 11.76
CA SER A 31 1.97 1.87 11.35
C SER A 31 1.01 2.94 11.89
N ILE A 32 -0.27 2.60 12.08
CA ILE A 32 -1.26 3.49 12.71
C ILE A 32 -1.01 3.56 14.22
N ASP A 33 -0.82 2.41 14.87
CA ASP A 33 -0.59 2.31 16.32
C ASP A 33 0.68 3.09 16.73
N GLN A 34 1.72 3.10 15.90
CA GLN A 34 2.95 3.88 16.13
C GLN A 34 2.71 5.40 16.20
N ARG A 35 1.58 5.90 15.69
CA ARG A 35 1.24 7.32 15.65
C ARG A 35 0.26 7.72 16.76
N GLU A 36 0.00 6.87 17.75
CA GLU A 36 -0.85 7.18 18.89
C GLU A 36 -0.39 8.47 19.61
N GLY A 37 -1.33 9.38 19.87
CA GLY A 37 -1.07 10.67 20.51
C GLY A 37 -0.43 11.75 19.61
N CYS A 38 -0.10 11.43 18.35
CA CYS A 38 0.35 12.42 17.38
C CYS A 38 -0.83 13.22 16.79
N PRO A 39 -0.57 14.40 16.17
CA PRO A 39 -1.60 15.12 15.43
C PRO A 39 -2.22 14.24 14.33
N GLU A 40 -3.55 14.28 14.24
CA GLU A 40 -4.28 13.55 13.21
C GLU A 40 -4.00 14.14 11.82
N TRP A 41 -3.85 13.24 10.86
CA TRP A 41 -3.87 13.57 9.45
C TRP A 41 -5.04 12.83 8.81
N VAL A 42 -6.03 13.58 8.32
CA VAL A 42 -7.29 13.02 7.81
C VAL A 42 -7.40 13.34 6.33
N PHE A 43 -7.56 12.30 5.51
CA PHE A 43 -7.78 12.42 4.07
C PHE A 43 -9.10 11.76 3.69
N TYR A 44 -9.91 12.50 2.92
CA TYR A 44 -11.20 12.01 2.44
C TYR A 44 -11.05 11.44 1.04
N ASP A 45 -11.27 10.13 0.91
CA ASP A 45 -11.38 9.48 -0.38
C ASP A 45 -12.83 9.54 -0.89
N GLY A 46 -13.02 10.07 -2.10
CA GLY A 46 -14.34 10.14 -2.72
C GLY A 46 -14.84 8.74 -3.09
N PRO A 47 -16.10 8.38 -2.75
CA PRO A 47 -16.61 7.03 -2.99
C PRO A 47 -16.63 6.73 -4.50
N PRO A 48 -16.06 5.61 -4.96
CA PRO A 48 -16.18 5.20 -6.34
C PRO A 48 -17.62 4.73 -6.63
N PHE A 49 -18.09 4.94 -7.85
CA PHE A 49 -19.31 4.28 -8.32
C PHE A 49 -18.99 2.82 -8.67
N ALA A 50 -19.68 1.87 -8.05
CA ALA A 50 -19.47 0.43 -8.25
C ALA A 50 -20.14 -0.12 -9.54
N ASN A 51 -20.21 0.69 -10.60
CA ASN A 51 -20.93 0.39 -11.84
C ASN A 51 -20.03 -0.05 -13.01
N GLY A 52 -18.72 -0.15 -12.80
CA GLY A 52 -17.76 -0.58 -13.81
C GLY A 52 -16.45 -1.07 -13.21
N LEU A 53 -15.62 -1.72 -14.04
CA LEU A 53 -14.28 -2.14 -13.62
C LEU A 53 -13.34 -0.92 -13.45
N PRO A 54 -12.37 -0.99 -12.53
CA PRO A 54 -11.31 0.01 -12.45
C PRO A 54 -10.56 0.16 -13.77
N HIS A 55 -10.13 1.38 -14.07
CA HIS A 55 -9.33 1.74 -15.24
C HIS A 55 -8.18 2.67 -14.80
N TYR A 56 -7.28 3.04 -15.71
CA TYR A 56 -6.03 3.76 -15.37
C TYR A 56 -6.22 5.02 -14.50
N GLY A 57 -7.31 5.77 -14.68
CA GLY A 57 -7.64 6.92 -13.83
C GLY A 57 -7.82 6.57 -12.34
N HIS A 58 -8.29 5.37 -12.04
CA HIS A 58 -8.38 4.85 -10.66
C HIS A 58 -7.00 4.55 -10.07
N LEU A 59 -6.04 4.08 -10.89
CA LEU A 59 -4.68 3.77 -10.43
C LEU A 59 -3.92 5.04 -10.06
N LEU A 60 -3.97 6.06 -10.92
CA LEU A 60 -3.26 7.33 -10.68
C LEU A 60 -3.77 8.02 -9.41
N THR A 61 -5.09 8.09 -9.25
CA THR A 61 -5.68 8.70 -8.05
C THR A 61 -5.44 7.84 -6.81
N GLY A 62 -5.54 6.52 -6.92
CA GLY A 62 -5.21 5.59 -5.83
C GLY A 62 -3.77 5.72 -5.35
N TYR A 63 -2.81 5.85 -6.26
CA TYR A 63 -1.40 6.05 -5.92
C TYR A 63 -1.18 7.31 -5.06
N ALA A 64 -1.74 8.46 -5.47
CA ALA A 64 -1.59 9.68 -4.69
C ALA A 64 -2.23 9.54 -3.29
N LYS A 65 -3.41 8.92 -3.23
CA LYS A 65 -4.15 8.68 -1.98
C LYS A 65 -3.43 7.72 -1.02
N ASP A 66 -2.57 6.84 -1.51
CA ASP A 66 -1.77 5.93 -0.69
C ASP A 66 -0.40 6.54 -0.33
N LEU A 67 0.22 7.31 -1.24
CA LEU A 67 1.54 7.91 -1.03
C LEU A 67 1.55 8.95 0.09
N PHE A 68 0.61 9.91 0.08
CA PHE A 68 0.63 11.04 1.01
C PHE A 68 0.37 10.66 2.48
N PRO A 69 -0.58 9.76 2.82
CA PRO A 69 -0.75 9.30 4.21
C PRO A 69 0.46 8.52 4.76
N ARG A 70 1.32 7.98 3.89
CA ARG A 70 2.51 7.21 4.28
C ARG A 70 3.73 8.07 4.61
N TYR A 71 3.79 9.31 4.11
CA TYR A 71 4.89 10.25 4.34
C TYR A 71 4.66 11.06 5.62
#